data_AF-A0A7W1NSA4-F1
#
_entry.id   AF-A0A7W1NSA4-F1
#
_cell.length_a   1.000
_cell.length_b   1.000
_cell.length_c   1.000
_cell.angle_alpha   90.00
_cell.angle_beta   90.00
_cell.angle_gamma   90.00
#
_symmetry.space_group_name_H-M   'P 1'
#
loop_
_entity.id
_entity.type
_entity.pdbx_description
1 polymer ?
#
loop_
_entity_poly.entity_id
_entity_poly.type
_entity_poly.pdbx_seq_one_letter_code
_entity_poly.pdbx_strand_id
1 'polypeptide(L)'
;MHTTGQLATAFAVSEITIKRWITSFGEFFSQSAQPDRGKTRMFTDEDVEVLAKIAELRNLNRTEQEIHAALKRGDRGVPPTGREITVITNNQITQALTIATQEIEKLKLELEKVQERAIRAEGREDLLREMLKEKEAEIARLRDGHG
;
A
#
# COMPACT_ATOMS: atom_id res chain seq x y z
N MET A 1 -27.39 -4.14 12.85
CA MET A 1 -27.69 -5.46 12.24
C MET A 1 -27.40 -5.42 10.75
N HIS A 2 -26.65 -6.40 10.25
CA HIS A 2 -26.14 -6.45 8.87
C HIS A 2 -26.50 -7.78 8.20
N THR A 3 -26.58 -7.81 6.88
CA THR A 3 -26.80 -9.03 6.07
C THR A 3 -25.47 -9.58 5.54
N THR A 4 -25.47 -10.84 5.09
CA THR A 4 -24.25 -11.46 4.50
C THR A 4 -23.76 -10.66 3.28
N GLY A 5 -24.67 -10.17 2.44
CA GLY A 5 -24.33 -9.37 1.27
C GLY A 5 -23.71 -8.02 1.63
N GLN A 6 -24.29 -7.31 2.62
CA GLN A 6 -23.71 -6.05 3.12
C GLN A 6 -22.29 -6.26 3.65
N LEU A 7 -22.05 -7.33 4.40
CA LEU A 7 -20.71 -7.62 4.93
C LEU A 7 -19.74 -8.09 3.84
N ALA A 8 -20.19 -8.86 2.85
CA ALA A 8 -19.37 -9.22 1.70
C ALA A 8 -18.87 -7.96 0.97
N THR A 9 -19.75 -7.00 0.72
CA THR A 9 -19.38 -5.68 0.19
C THR A 9 -18.45 -4.92 1.13
N ALA A 10 -18.78 -4.86 2.43
CA ALA A 10 -18.01 -4.12 3.43
C ALA A 10 -16.62 -4.72 3.72
N PHE A 11 -16.36 -5.99 3.43
CA PHE A 11 -15.05 -6.60 3.59
C PHE A 11 -14.34 -6.86 2.25
N ALA A 12 -14.95 -6.46 1.13
CA ALA A 12 -14.47 -6.74 -0.23
C ALA A 12 -14.15 -8.24 -0.46
N VAL A 13 -14.99 -9.13 0.09
CA VAL A 13 -14.88 -10.59 -0.05
C VAL A 13 -16.18 -11.17 -0.60
N SER A 14 -16.16 -12.41 -1.07
CA SER A 14 -17.38 -13.08 -1.51
C SER A 14 -18.30 -13.44 -0.32
N GLU A 15 -19.61 -13.52 -0.55
CA GLU A 15 -20.53 -14.06 0.45
C GLU A 15 -20.17 -15.48 0.90
N ILE A 16 -19.58 -16.28 -0.01
CA ILE A 16 -19.12 -17.63 0.27
C ILE A 16 -17.99 -17.59 1.30
N THR A 17 -17.07 -16.62 1.18
CA THR A 17 -15.99 -16.39 2.14
C THR A 17 -16.53 -16.09 3.53
N ILE A 18 -17.50 -15.16 3.62
CA ILE A 18 -18.18 -14.84 4.89
C ILE A 18 -18.83 -16.08 5.49
N LYS A 19 -19.59 -16.85 4.70
CA LYS A 19 -20.23 -18.11 5.14
C LYS A 19 -19.20 -19.12 5.66
N ARG A 20 -18.07 -19.28 4.96
CA ARG A 20 -16.98 -20.18 5.37
C ARG A 20 -16.35 -19.76 6.69
N TRP A 21 -16.10 -18.46 6.89
CA TRP A 21 -15.55 -17.96 8.14
C TRP A 21 -16.49 -18.24 9.31
N ILE A 22 -17.80 -18.06 9.13
CA ILE A 22 -18.78 -18.34 10.18
C ILE A 22 -18.85 -19.84 10.50
N THR A 23 -18.70 -20.72 9.51
CA THR A 23 -18.58 -22.16 9.76
C THR A 23 -17.31 -22.50 10.55
N SER A 24 -16.20 -21.81 10.29
CA SER A 24 -14.89 -22.11 10.89
C SER A 24 -14.71 -21.51 12.29
N PHE A 25 -15.39 -20.38 12.56
CA PHE A 25 -15.22 -19.56 13.77
C PHE A 25 -16.55 -19.34 14.50
N GLY A 26 -17.53 -20.23 14.27
CA GLY A 26 -18.92 -20.05 14.71
C GLY A 26 -19.12 -19.77 16.20
N GLU A 27 -18.21 -20.26 17.06
CA GLU A 27 -18.28 -20.06 18.51
C GLU A 27 -18.18 -18.58 18.95
N PHE A 28 -17.66 -17.69 18.09
CA PHE A 28 -17.53 -16.26 18.39
C PHE A 28 -18.65 -15.40 17.81
N PHE A 29 -19.60 -16.02 17.10
CA PHE A 29 -20.70 -15.32 16.44
C PHE A 29 -21.99 -15.42 17.24
N SER A 30 -22.85 -14.43 17.08
CA SER A 30 -24.19 -14.41 17.63
C SER A 30 -25.07 -15.54 17.03
N GLN A 31 -26.12 -15.92 17.76
CA GLN A 31 -27.09 -16.90 17.25
C GLN A 31 -27.82 -16.39 15.99
N SER A 32 -28.06 -15.08 15.88
CA SER A 32 -28.61 -14.48 14.66
C SER A 32 -27.69 -14.62 13.45
N ALA A 33 -26.38 -14.67 13.69
CA ALA A 33 -25.39 -14.95 12.67
C ALA A 33 -25.27 -16.44 12.37
N GLN A 34 -25.97 -17.34 13.08
CA GLN A 34 -26.03 -18.79 12.84
C GLN A 34 -27.47 -19.33 12.93
N PRO A 35 -28.39 -18.86 12.06
CA PRO A 35 -29.79 -19.20 12.21
C PRO A 35 -30.10 -20.62 11.69
N ASP A 36 -31.26 -21.15 12.11
CA ASP A 36 -31.77 -22.43 11.62
C ASP A 36 -32.02 -22.44 10.11
N ARG A 37 -32.13 -23.64 9.54
CA ARG A 37 -32.41 -23.84 8.12
C ARG A 37 -33.67 -23.05 7.69
N GLY A 38 -33.52 -22.27 6.62
CA GLY A 38 -34.61 -21.47 6.03
C GLY A 38 -34.73 -20.05 6.56
N LYS A 39 -33.95 -19.67 7.57
CA LYS A 39 -33.91 -18.29 8.10
C LYS A 39 -32.74 -17.50 7.52
N THR A 40 -32.93 -16.19 7.39
CA THR A 40 -31.91 -15.25 6.92
C THR A 40 -30.88 -14.98 8.02
N ARG A 41 -29.59 -14.99 7.64
CA ARG A 41 -28.47 -14.72 8.54
C ARG A 41 -28.31 -13.22 8.75
N MET A 42 -28.28 -12.81 10.03
CA MET A 42 -28.20 -11.41 10.44
C MET A 42 -27.06 -11.24 11.45
N PHE A 43 -26.26 -10.20 11.28
CA PHE A 43 -25.05 -9.97 12.06
C PHE A 43 -25.23 -8.74 12.96
N THR A 44 -24.91 -8.91 14.22
CA THR A 44 -24.78 -7.81 15.21
C THR A 44 -23.54 -6.98 14.93
N ASP A 45 -23.37 -5.85 15.62
CA ASP A 45 -22.17 -5.03 15.42
C ASP A 45 -20.93 -5.74 16.00
N GLU A 46 -21.08 -6.52 17.09
CA GLU A 46 -20.05 -7.38 17.65
C GLU A 46 -19.59 -8.47 16.66
N ASP A 47 -20.53 -9.03 15.88
CA ASP A 47 -20.18 -10.00 14.81
C ASP A 47 -19.31 -9.35 13.73
N VAL A 48 -19.52 -8.06 13.45
CA VAL A 48 -18.71 -7.31 12.48
C VAL A 48 -17.29 -7.10 13.01
N GLU A 49 -17.13 -6.84 14.31
CA GLU A 49 -15.81 -6.73 14.93
C GLU A 49 -15.03 -8.05 14.90
N VAL A 50 -15.72 -9.18 15.09
CA VAL A 50 -15.14 -10.52 14.94
C VAL A 50 -14.71 -10.77 13.50
N LEU A 51 -15.57 -10.44 12.52
CA LEU A 51 -15.22 -10.54 11.10
C LEU A 51 -14.04 -9.66 10.71
N ALA A 52 -13.98 -8.44 11.25
CA ALA A 52 -12.86 -7.54 11.03
C ALA A 52 -11.55 -8.14 11.54
N LYS A 53 -11.58 -8.81 12.71
CA LYS A 53 -10.38 -9.48 13.22
C LYS A 53 -9.95 -10.65 12.34
N ILE A 54 -10.91 -11.46 11.89
CA ILE A 54 -10.65 -12.59 11.00
C ILE A 54 -10.03 -12.09 9.68
N ALA A 55 -10.60 -11.04 9.09
CA ALA A 55 -10.12 -10.46 7.84
C ALA A 55 -8.68 -9.92 7.99
N GLU A 56 -8.41 -9.16 9.06
CA GLU A 56 -7.07 -8.65 9.38
C GLU A 56 -6.04 -9.79 9.46
N LEU A 57 -6.32 -10.82 10.26
CA LEU A 57 -5.38 -11.92 10.49
C LEU A 57 -5.21 -12.81 9.25
N ARG A 58 -6.27 -13.01 8.45
CA ARG A 58 -6.17 -13.71 7.16
C ARG A 58 -5.29 -12.94 6.17
N ASN A 59 -5.38 -11.61 6.12
CA ASN A 59 -4.50 -10.78 5.30
C ASN A 59 -3.03 -10.87 5.73
N LEU A 60 -2.78 -11.11 7.02
CA LEU A 60 -1.45 -11.39 7.57
C LEU A 60 -1.02 -12.85 7.42
N ASN A 61 -1.73 -13.66 6.63
CA ASN A 61 -1.50 -15.09 6.41
C ASN A 61 -1.44 -15.92 7.70
N ARG A 62 -2.16 -15.50 8.74
CA ARG A 62 -2.25 -16.26 9.99
C ARG A 62 -3.04 -17.54 9.79
N THR A 63 -2.60 -18.58 10.50
CA THR A 63 -3.26 -19.88 10.51
C THR A 63 -4.59 -19.79 11.25
N GLU A 64 -5.46 -20.77 10.98
CA GLU A 64 -6.76 -20.84 11.65
C GLU A 64 -6.66 -20.95 13.17
N GLN A 65 -5.65 -21.66 13.66
CA GLN A 65 -5.37 -21.83 15.09
C GLN A 65 -4.97 -20.51 15.75
N GLU A 66 -4.13 -19.71 15.10
CA GLU A 66 -3.75 -18.38 15.59
C GLU A 66 -4.96 -17.43 15.65
N ILE A 67 -5.85 -17.49 14.65
CA ILE A 67 -7.07 -16.69 14.61
C ILE A 67 -8.00 -17.08 15.76
N HIS A 68 -8.22 -18.38 15.97
CA HIS A 68 -8.96 -18.90 17.12
C HIS A 68 -8.39 -18.43 18.46
N ALA A 69 -7.07 -18.49 18.63
CA ALA A 69 -6.41 -18.04 19.84
C ALA A 69 -6.61 -16.54 20.08
N ALA A 70 -6.54 -15.71 19.05
CA ALA A 70 -6.80 -14.28 19.15
C ALA A 70 -8.24 -13.99 19.57
N LEU A 71 -9.22 -14.62 18.92
CA LEU A 71 -10.64 -14.42 19.23
C LEU A 71 -10.99 -14.89 20.65
N LYS A 72 -10.39 -15.99 21.14
CA LYS A 72 -10.55 -16.48 22.53
C LYS A 72 -9.98 -15.55 23.59
N ARG A 73 -8.92 -14.80 23.27
CA ARG A 73 -8.41 -13.74 24.17
C ARG A 73 -9.32 -12.52 24.23
N GLY A 74 -10.36 -12.47 23.40
CA GLY A 74 -11.24 -11.31 23.28
C GLY A 74 -10.73 -10.28 22.27
N ASP A 75 -9.72 -10.61 21.47
CA ASP A 75 -9.23 -9.68 20.44
C ASP A 75 -10.37 -9.43 19.43
N ARG A 76 -10.63 -8.15 19.15
CA ARG A 76 -11.64 -7.69 18.19
C ARG A 76 -11.00 -6.75 17.19
N GLY A 77 -11.50 -6.77 15.95
CA GLY A 77 -11.01 -5.93 14.87
C GLY A 77 -11.81 -4.65 14.81
N VAL A 78 -11.26 -3.64 14.14
CA VAL A 78 -11.98 -2.40 13.85
C VAL A 78 -12.86 -2.65 12.63
N PRO A 79 -14.20 -2.58 12.75
CA PRO A 79 -15.09 -2.67 11.60
C PRO A 79 -14.72 -1.62 10.56
N PRO A 80 -14.88 -1.92 9.25
CA PRO A 80 -14.79 -0.90 8.22
C PRO A 80 -15.95 0.09 8.38
N THR A 81 -15.78 1.09 9.26
CA THR A 81 -16.76 2.14 9.50
C THR A 81 -16.73 3.13 8.35
N GLY A 82 -17.79 3.18 7.55
CA GLY A 82 -18.24 4.36 6.79
C GLY A 82 -17.27 5.04 5.82
N ARG A 83 -16.03 4.56 5.64
CA ARG A 83 -15.22 4.91 4.49
C ARG A 83 -15.78 4.13 3.33
N GLU A 84 -16.21 4.85 2.29
CA GLU A 84 -16.45 4.29 0.98
C GLU A 84 -15.35 3.28 0.68
N ILE A 85 -15.71 2.00 0.76
CA ILE A 85 -14.90 0.96 0.18
C ILE A 85 -15.19 1.12 -1.28
N THR A 86 -14.38 1.94 -1.94
CA THR A 86 -14.24 1.88 -3.38
C THR A 86 -13.86 0.44 -3.65
N VAL A 87 -14.82 -0.36 -4.13
CA VAL A 87 -14.53 -1.68 -4.67
C VAL A 87 -13.61 -1.41 -5.84
N ILE A 88 -12.29 -1.46 -5.59
CA ILE A 88 -11.31 -1.29 -6.66
C ILE A 88 -11.40 -2.58 -7.45
N THR A 89 -12.18 -2.53 -8.52
CA THR A 89 -12.31 -3.63 -9.45
C THR A 89 -10.93 -3.94 -10.04
N ASN A 90 -10.68 -5.19 -10.44
CA ASN A 90 -9.43 -5.55 -11.12
C ASN A 90 -9.12 -4.62 -12.31
N ASN A 91 -10.14 -4.07 -12.96
CA ASN A 91 -9.99 -3.12 -14.05
C ASN A 91 -9.45 -1.75 -13.58
N GLN A 92 -9.88 -1.27 -12.42
CA GLN A 92 -9.36 -0.05 -11.79
C GLN A 92 -7.94 -0.25 -11.26
N ILE A 93 -7.61 -1.43 -10.74
CA ILE A 93 -6.22 -1.78 -10.36
C ILE A 93 -5.32 -1.76 -11.60
N THR A 94 -5.76 -2.37 -12.70
CA THR A 94 -5.00 -2.39 -13.97
C THR A 94 -4.79 -0.98 -14.52
N GLN A 95 -5.81 -0.12 -14.47
CA GLN A 95 -5.67 1.29 -14.85
C GLN A 95 -4.70 2.05 -13.95
N ALA A 96 -4.84 1.94 -12.63
CA ALA A 96 -3.95 2.60 -11.68
C ALA A 96 -2.49 2.12 -11.85
N LEU A 97 -2.28 0.82 -12.07
CA LEU A 97 -0.98 0.25 -12.33
C LEU A 97 -0.38 0.77 -13.65
N THR A 98 -1.21 0.90 -14.70
CA THR A 98 -0.78 1.43 -15.99
C THR A 98 -0.33 2.89 -15.84
N ILE A 99 -1.13 3.71 -15.15
CA ILE A 99 -0.81 5.12 -14.89
C ILE A 99 0.48 5.23 -14.06
N ALA A 100 0.59 4.48 -12.97
CA ALA A 100 1.79 4.48 -12.13
C ALA A 100 3.05 4.06 -12.92
N THR A 101 2.91 3.07 -13.82
CA THR A 101 4.02 2.62 -14.67
C THR A 101 4.44 3.71 -15.67
N GLN A 102 3.49 4.44 -16.25
CA GLN A 102 3.77 5.57 -17.13
C GLN A 102 4.46 6.72 -16.38
N GLU A 103 4.03 7.02 -15.16
CA GLU A 103 4.64 8.05 -14.31
C GLU A 103 6.09 7.67 -13.95
N ILE A 104 6.34 6.40 -13.61
CA ILE A 104 7.68 5.89 -13.31
C ILE A 104 8.59 6.05 -14.53
N GLU A 105 8.14 5.69 -15.73
CA GLU A 105 8.94 5.85 -16.95
C GLU A 105 9.23 7.31 -17.27
N LYS A 106 8.25 8.19 -17.08
CA LYS A 106 8.47 9.64 -17.22
C LYS A 106 9.51 10.15 -16.23
N LEU A 107 9.41 9.77 -14.96
CA LEU A 107 10.35 10.19 -13.92
C LEU A 107 11.76 9.67 -14.18
N LYS A 108 11.92 8.43 -14.68
CA LYS A 108 13.22 7.89 -15.09
C LYS A 108 13.85 8.72 -16.20
N LEU A 109 13.07 9.10 -17.22
CA LEU A 109 13.56 9.92 -18.34
C LEU A 109 13.97 11.33 -17.86
N GLU A 110 13.22 11.92 -16.93
CA GLU A 110 13.59 13.19 -16.32
C GLU A 110 14.87 13.07 -15.48
N LEU A 111 15.01 12.00 -14.71
CA LEU A 111 16.21 11.72 -13.91
C LEU A 111 17.45 11.59 -14.80
N GLU A 112 17.36 10.84 -15.90
CA GLU A 112 18.45 10.68 -16.87
C GLU A 112 18.88 12.04 -17.45
N LYS A 113 17.91 12.87 -17.86
CA LYS A 113 18.19 14.22 -18.36
C LYS A 113 18.88 15.11 -17.32
N VAL A 114 18.48 15.01 -16.06
CA VAL A 114 19.11 15.78 -14.97
C VAL A 114 20.53 15.28 -14.71
N GLN A 115 20.74 13.97 -14.69
CA GLN A 115 22.06 13.36 -14.51
C GLN A 115 23.02 13.76 -15.64
N GLU A 116 22.60 13.71 -16.90
CA GLU A 116 23.45 14.19 -18.00
C GLU A 116 23.82 15.68 -17.87
N ARG A 117 22.88 16.51 -17.40
CA ARG A 117 23.17 17.94 -17.17
C ARG A 117 24.17 18.13 -16.04
N ALA A 118 24.06 17.35 -14.97
CA ALA A 118 25.01 17.37 -13.87
C ALA A 118 26.41 16.97 -14.35
N ILE A 119 26.54 15.85 -15.07
CA ILE A 119 27.82 15.40 -15.65
C ILE A 119 28.43 16.49 -16.57
N ARG A 120 27.61 17.11 -17.44
CA ARG A 120 28.06 18.22 -18.30
C ARG A 120 28.42 19.49 -17.54
N ALA A 121 27.85 19.72 -16.37
CA ALA A 121 28.18 20.87 -15.54
C ALA A 121 29.49 20.63 -14.78
N GLU A 122 29.65 19.45 -14.19
CA GLU A 122 30.87 19.00 -13.51
C GLU A 122 32.07 19.05 -14.46
N GLY A 123 31.97 18.48 -15.67
CA GLY A 123 33.05 18.54 -16.65
C GLY A 123 33.40 19.96 -17.13
N ARG A 124 32.44 20.90 -17.12
CA ARG A 124 32.71 22.31 -17.40
C ARG A 124 33.42 23.00 -16.24
N GLU A 125 33.07 22.65 -15.00
CA GLU A 125 33.74 23.16 -13.81
C GLU A 125 35.22 22.73 -13.78
N ASP A 126 35.50 21.46 -14.08
CA ASP A 126 36.87 20.94 -14.15
C ASP A 126 37.71 21.68 -15.21
N LEU A 127 37.15 21.90 -16.41
CA LEU A 127 37.83 22.64 -17.47
C LEU A 127 38.13 24.09 -17.05
N LEU A 128 37.15 24.77 -16.44
CA LEU A 128 37.31 26.14 -15.97
C LEU A 128 38.37 26.24 -14.87
N ARG A 129 38.44 25.25 -13.96
CA ARG A 129 39.47 25.18 -12.93
C ARG A 129 40.87 25.04 -13.52
N GLU A 130 41.06 24.17 -14.51
CA GLU A 130 42.36 24.02 -15.18
C GLU A 130 42.76 25.29 -15.96
N MET A 131 41.82 25.90 -16.69
CA MET A 131 42.07 27.17 -17.38
C MET A 131 42.45 28.29 -16.41
N LEU A 132 41.78 28.37 -15.25
CA LEU A 132 42.08 29.37 -14.23
C LEU A 132 43.50 29.17 -13.68
N LYS A 133 43.87 27.93 -13.38
CA LYS A 133 45.22 27.58 -12.92
C LYS A 133 46.31 27.92 -13.95
N GLU A 134 46.05 27.66 -15.23
CA GLU A 134 46.97 28.04 -16.31
C GLU A 134 47.14 29.56 -16.39
N LYS A 135 46.03 30.30 -16.31
CA LYS A 135 46.04 31.77 -16.33
C LYS A 135 46.74 32.37 -15.11
N GLU A 136 46.54 31.80 -13.92
CA GLU A 136 47.25 32.22 -12.71
C GLU A 136 48.77 31.97 -12.83
N ALA A 137 49.17 30.83 -13.41
CA ALA A 137 50.58 30.54 -13.65
C ALA A 137 51.21 31.49 -14.69
N GLU A 138 50.47 31.86 -15.74
CA GLU A 138 50.89 32.84 -16.74
C GLU A 138 51.09 34.23 -16.13
N ILE A 139 50.13 34.69 -15.30
CA ILE A 139 50.23 35.96 -14.57
C ILE A 139 51.44 35.97 -13.65
N ALA A 140 51.69 34.89 -12.91
CA ALA A 140 52.86 34.78 -12.04
C ALA A 140 54.18 34.91 -12.82
N ARG A 141 54.30 34.24 -13.96
CA ARG A 141 55.49 34.34 -14.83
C ARG A 141 55.72 35.75 -15.37
N LEU A 142 54.66 36.43 -15.80
CA LEU A 142 54.75 37.81 -16.31
C LEU A 142 55.16 38.79 -15.20
N ARG A 143 54.68 38.58 -13.97
CA ARG A 143 55.08 39.39 -12.81
C ARG A 143 56.55 39.21 -12.44
N ASP A 144 57.05 37.98 -12.49
CA ASP A 144 58.43 37.66 -12.12
C ASP A 144 59.44 38.04 -13.22
N GLY A 145 59.01 38.17 -14.47
CA GLY A 145 59.83 38.62 -15.61
C GLY A 145 59.91 40.14 -15.81
N HIS A 146 59.31 40.94 -14.94
CA HIS A 146 59.33 42.42 -14.96
C HIS A 146 59.96 43.02 -13.69
N GLY A 147 60.69 42.22 -12.92
CA GLY A 147 61.48 42.64 -11.75
C GLY A 147 62.96 42.83 -12.06
#